data_AF-A0A5M6CMQ6-F1
#
_entry.id   AF-A0A5M6CMQ6-F1
#
_cell.length_a   1.000
_cell.length_b   1.000
_cell.length_c   1.000
_cell.angle_alpha   90.00
_cell.angle_beta   90.00
_cell.angle_gamma   90.00
#
_symmetry.space_group_name_H-M   'P 1'
#
loop_
_entity.id
_entity.type
_entity.pdbx_description
1 polymer ?
#
loop_
_entity_poly.entity_id
_entity_poly.type
_entity_poly.pdbx_seq_one_letter_code
_entity_poly.pdbx_strand_id
1 'polypeptide(L)'
;MKKLLLAALCVSASATLFAQVPDMKSRSVVFKFTETWCGPCGEWGWELAEDIIGDLGDKGYYIGVMGSSTPATMDANCYDAFESNFPITGYPTFMVNNTDGGFILSSVQNVYNPVYTTAPVVSPAGVYTIANNKITLNTKTKFWSNTTGDYYVAAYVVEDSVLATQNGQTGMVGHHHILRGSMNTDLSPWGQNLVNGSVNANAEYTKAFTMDIAQGWVANKLEVYVIIYKKEGTTYKVVNAKKASLPTTGIAEISGLKGVKLFPNPAGRNGANISFDLAKASYLSINVTDMSGRVVQTIKGKDYATGVNNVFIPTSMLMSGAYSINIYGNEGVQHEALIINN
;
A
#
# COMPACT_ATOMS: atom_id res chain seq x y z
N MET A 1 -2.17 14.40 -58.30
CA MET A 1 -1.76 15.25 -57.16
C MET A 1 -2.62 14.85 -55.97
N LYS A 2 -2.12 13.94 -55.13
CA LYS A 2 -1.65 14.19 -53.76
C LYS A 2 -2.75 14.64 -52.78
N LYS A 3 -3.06 13.73 -51.83
CA LYS A 3 -3.37 13.87 -50.39
C LYS A 3 -4.67 13.11 -50.03
N LEU A 4 -4.57 11.87 -49.54
CA LEU A 4 -4.42 11.48 -48.12
C LEU A 4 -5.41 12.20 -47.18
N LEU A 5 -6.34 11.44 -46.60
CA LEU A 5 -6.83 11.59 -45.23
C LEU A 5 -7.48 10.28 -44.81
N LEU A 6 -6.66 9.39 -44.25
CA LEU A 6 -7.06 8.22 -43.48
C LEU A 6 -6.98 8.65 -42.00
N ALA A 7 -8.13 8.88 -41.37
CA ALA A 7 -8.28 9.12 -39.93
C ALA A 7 -9.75 8.78 -39.60
N ALA A 8 -10.13 8.02 -38.59
CA ALA A 8 -9.46 7.73 -37.33
C ALA A 8 -9.68 6.27 -36.95
N LEU A 9 -8.59 5.56 -36.65
CA LEU A 9 -8.64 4.35 -35.84
C LEU A 9 -8.75 4.86 -34.39
N CYS A 10 -9.92 4.73 -33.77
CA CYS A 10 -10.05 4.91 -32.33
C CYS A 10 -9.15 3.88 -31.66
N VAL A 11 -7.97 4.32 -31.22
CA VAL A 11 -7.16 3.61 -30.24
C VAL A 11 -8.01 3.54 -28.98
N SER A 12 -8.70 2.43 -28.78
CA SER A 12 -9.20 2.05 -27.47
C SER A 12 -8.00 2.02 -26.53
N ALA A 13 -7.93 3.00 -25.63
CA ALA A 13 -6.99 3.02 -24.53
C ALA A 13 -7.10 1.69 -23.81
N SER A 14 -6.14 0.81 -24.07
CA SER A 14 -6.03 -0.48 -23.40
C SER A 14 -5.53 -0.17 -22.01
N ALA A 15 -6.44 0.13 -21.09
CA ALA A 15 -6.16 0.07 -19.67
C ALA A 15 -5.94 -1.41 -19.31
N THR A 16 -4.79 -1.97 -19.66
CA THR A 16 -4.31 -3.22 -19.06
C THR A 16 -3.87 -2.87 -17.65
N LEU A 17 -4.87 -2.73 -16.78
CA LEU A 17 -4.68 -2.68 -15.35
C LEU A 17 -4.09 -4.01 -14.93
N PHE A 18 -2.79 -4.02 -14.60
CA PHE A 18 -2.13 -5.14 -13.95
C PHE A 18 -2.68 -5.28 -12.52
N ALA A 19 -3.92 -5.73 -12.36
CA ALA A 19 -4.38 -6.17 -11.05
C ALA A 19 -3.52 -7.37 -10.65
N GLN A 20 -2.83 -7.27 -9.51
CA GLN A 20 -2.01 -8.35 -8.98
C GLN A 20 -2.83 -9.64 -8.86
N VAL A 21 -2.19 -10.79 -9.08
CA VAL A 21 -2.83 -12.09 -8.87
C VAL A 21 -3.04 -12.28 -7.36
N PRO A 22 -4.26 -12.55 -6.88
CA PRO A 22 -4.49 -12.89 -5.48
C PRO A 22 -3.61 -14.05 -5.05
N ASP A 23 -2.89 -13.90 -3.94
CA ASP A 23 -2.11 -14.98 -3.36
C ASP A 23 -3.00 -15.89 -2.50
N MET A 24 -2.72 -17.19 -2.51
CA MET A 24 -3.46 -18.17 -1.72
C MET A 24 -2.98 -18.17 -0.26
N LYS A 25 -3.12 -17.02 0.40
CA LYS A 25 -2.78 -16.80 1.81
C LYS A 25 -3.94 -16.17 2.56
N SER A 26 -4.17 -16.63 3.78
CA SER A 26 -5.14 -16.03 4.70
C SER A 26 -4.46 -14.97 5.55
N ARG A 27 -5.06 -13.79 5.64
CA ARG A 27 -4.57 -12.68 6.45
C ARG A 27 -5.70 -12.09 7.28
N SER A 28 -5.43 -11.93 8.57
CA SER A 28 -6.34 -11.26 9.49
C SER A 28 -6.18 -9.74 9.43
N VAL A 29 -7.14 -9.03 9.99
CA VAL A 29 -7.03 -7.60 10.28
C VAL A 29 -7.30 -7.36 11.75
N VAL A 30 -6.43 -6.60 12.40
CA VAL A 30 -6.59 -6.12 13.77
C VAL A 30 -7.08 -4.68 13.70
N PHE A 31 -8.32 -4.45 14.12
CA PHE A 31 -8.88 -3.12 14.27
C PHE A 31 -8.71 -2.69 15.73
N LYS A 32 -7.96 -1.60 15.96
CA LYS A 32 -7.95 -0.93 17.26
C LYS A 32 -8.95 0.22 17.22
N PHE A 33 -10.10 0.04 17.85
CA PHE A 33 -11.02 1.13 18.14
C PHE A 33 -10.41 1.98 19.25
N THR A 34 -10.20 3.26 19.00
CA THR A 34 -9.43 4.16 19.86
C THR A 34 -9.83 5.61 19.65
N GLU A 35 -9.47 6.49 20.59
CA GLU A 35 -9.72 7.93 20.45
C GLU A 35 -8.60 8.74 21.12
N THR A 36 -8.35 9.96 20.63
CA THR A 36 -7.24 10.80 21.15
C THR A 36 -7.45 11.24 22.60
N TRP A 37 -8.69 11.35 23.06
CA TRP A 37 -9.02 11.75 24.43
C TRP A 37 -8.91 10.61 25.46
N CYS A 38 -8.83 9.37 24.99
CA CYS A 38 -8.84 8.16 25.83
C CYS A 38 -7.44 7.89 26.43
N GLY A 39 -7.31 8.02 27.75
CA GLY A 39 -6.05 7.77 28.48
C GLY A 39 -5.51 6.33 28.27
N PRO A 40 -6.31 5.28 28.56
CA PRO A 40 -5.92 3.89 28.32
C PRO A 40 -5.47 3.59 26.88
N CYS A 41 -5.98 4.36 25.91
CA CYS A 41 -5.63 4.22 24.49
C CYS A 41 -4.21 4.67 24.17
N GLY A 42 -3.73 5.70 24.87
CA GLY A 42 -2.36 6.20 24.77
C GLY A 42 -1.39 5.54 25.74
N GLU A 43 -1.87 4.85 26.76
CA GLU A 43 -1.05 4.06 27.70
C GLU A 43 -0.88 2.62 27.18
N TRP A 44 -1.42 1.62 27.89
CA TRP A 44 -1.27 0.20 27.53
C TRP A 44 -1.78 -0.13 26.13
N GLY A 45 -2.81 0.56 25.64
CA GLY A 45 -3.32 0.36 24.29
C GLY A 45 -2.37 0.85 23.20
N TRP A 46 -1.46 1.76 23.52
CA TRP A 46 -0.43 2.22 22.60
C TRP A 46 0.66 1.15 22.47
N GLU A 47 1.17 0.68 23.61
CA GLU A 47 2.18 -0.38 23.69
C GLU A 47 1.71 -1.67 23.02
N LEU A 48 0.47 -2.11 23.30
CA LEU A 48 -0.10 -3.30 22.66
C LEU A 48 -0.22 -3.13 21.13
N ALA A 49 -0.51 -1.93 20.64
CA ALA A 49 -0.56 -1.69 19.20
C ALA A 49 0.82 -1.84 18.56
N GLU A 50 1.87 -1.28 19.18
CA GLU A 50 3.25 -1.41 18.71
C GLU A 50 3.71 -2.88 18.69
N ASP A 51 3.40 -3.63 19.75
CA ASP A 51 3.67 -5.06 19.85
C ASP A 51 2.98 -5.87 18.72
N ILE A 52 1.70 -5.59 18.47
CA ILE A 52 0.92 -6.25 17.40
C ILE A 52 1.51 -5.91 16.03
N ILE A 53 1.81 -4.64 15.76
CA ILE A 53 2.40 -4.19 14.49
C ILE A 53 3.76 -4.89 14.27
N GLY A 54 4.57 -5.01 15.33
CA GLY A 54 5.85 -5.71 15.29
C GLY A 54 5.74 -7.22 15.02
N ASP A 55 4.70 -7.89 15.51
CA ASP A 55 4.54 -9.36 15.37
C ASP A 55 3.78 -9.81 14.10
N LEU A 56 2.88 -8.98 13.56
CA LEU A 56 1.94 -9.40 12.51
C LEU A 56 2.64 -10.00 11.29
N GLY A 57 3.72 -9.37 10.79
CA GLY A 57 4.42 -9.84 9.59
C GLY A 57 3.47 -10.07 8.40
N ASP A 58 3.53 -11.25 7.78
CA ASP A 58 2.62 -11.63 6.68
C ASP A 58 1.27 -12.23 7.17
N LYS A 59 1.06 -12.33 8.49
CA LYS A 59 -0.15 -12.95 9.09
C LYS A 59 -1.38 -12.04 9.00
N GLY A 60 -1.18 -10.74 8.82
CA GLY A 60 -2.28 -9.79 8.84
C GLY A 60 -1.85 -8.33 8.80
N TYR A 61 -2.80 -7.46 9.10
CA TYR A 61 -2.62 -6.01 9.08
C TYR A 61 -3.25 -5.37 10.31
N TYR A 62 -2.71 -4.23 10.73
CA TYR A 62 -3.25 -3.43 11.83
C TYR A 62 -3.86 -2.14 11.26
N ILE A 63 -5.03 -1.75 11.78
CA ILE A 63 -5.73 -0.52 11.41
C ILE A 63 -6.28 0.13 12.69
N GLY A 64 -5.88 1.36 12.99
CA GLY A 64 -6.49 2.17 14.03
C GLY A 64 -7.78 2.81 13.53
N VAL A 65 -8.83 2.85 14.35
CA VAL A 65 -10.16 3.35 13.98
C VAL A 65 -10.60 4.38 15.02
N MET A 66 -10.90 5.60 14.55
CA MET A 66 -11.30 6.76 15.35
C MET A 66 -12.54 7.41 14.75
N GLY A 67 -13.40 7.99 15.59
CA GLY A 67 -14.65 8.64 15.17
C GLY A 67 -15.07 9.84 15.99
N SER A 68 -14.34 10.14 17.06
CA SER A 68 -14.61 11.29 17.93
C SER A 68 -13.32 11.93 18.44
N SER A 69 -12.29 11.94 17.59
CA SER A 69 -10.95 12.38 17.95
C SER A 69 -10.71 13.86 17.69
N THR A 70 -9.65 14.38 18.28
CA THR A 70 -9.16 15.74 18.08
C THR A 70 -7.72 15.70 17.55
N PRO A 71 -7.43 16.23 16.35
CA PRO A 71 -8.39 16.86 15.43
C PRO A 71 -9.35 15.86 14.76
N ALA A 72 -10.57 16.30 14.45
CA ALA A 72 -11.59 15.49 13.78
C ALA A 72 -11.18 15.00 12.38
N THR A 73 -10.13 15.56 11.79
CA THR A 73 -9.53 15.07 10.53
C THR A 73 -8.93 13.66 10.67
N MET A 74 -8.80 13.15 11.90
CA MET A 74 -8.39 11.77 12.18
C MET A 74 -9.53 10.77 12.03
N ASP A 75 -10.78 11.22 12.12
CA ASP A 75 -11.95 10.37 12.15
C ASP A 75 -12.21 9.73 10.79
N ALA A 76 -12.57 8.45 10.81
CA ALA A 76 -12.89 7.72 9.60
C ALA A 76 -14.22 8.22 8.99
N ASN A 77 -14.26 8.43 7.68
CA ASN A 77 -15.50 8.87 6.99
C ASN A 77 -16.69 7.90 7.08
N CYS A 78 -16.44 6.68 7.59
CA CYS A 78 -17.38 5.57 7.66
C CYS A 78 -17.54 5.04 9.10
N TYR A 79 -17.09 5.80 10.11
CA TYR A 79 -16.93 5.32 11.48
C TYR A 79 -18.19 4.68 12.07
N ASP A 80 -19.31 5.40 12.13
CA ASP A 80 -20.53 4.94 12.85
C ASP A 80 -21.00 3.58 12.34
N ALA A 81 -21.10 3.43 11.01
CA ALA A 81 -21.46 2.17 10.39
C ALA A 81 -20.41 1.09 10.68
N PHE A 82 -19.13 1.46 10.66
CA PHE A 82 -18.05 0.51 10.88
C PHE A 82 -18.04 -0.03 12.31
N GLU A 83 -18.09 0.86 13.30
CA GLU A 83 -18.09 0.51 14.73
C GLU A 83 -19.31 -0.35 15.08
N SER A 84 -20.50 0.01 14.60
CA SER A 84 -21.75 -0.72 14.89
C SER A 84 -21.76 -2.20 14.46
N ASN A 85 -20.82 -2.61 13.60
CA ASN A 85 -20.66 -4.00 13.17
C ASN A 85 -19.90 -4.86 14.18
N PHE A 86 -19.28 -4.24 15.18
CA PHE A 86 -18.49 -4.89 16.23
C PHE A 86 -19.11 -4.62 17.61
N PRO A 87 -18.92 -5.53 18.58
CA PRO A 87 -19.46 -5.37 19.93
C PRO A 87 -18.58 -4.43 20.76
N ILE A 88 -18.36 -3.20 20.29
CA ILE A 88 -17.52 -2.20 20.97
C ILE A 88 -18.28 -1.64 22.16
N THR A 89 -17.70 -1.77 23.35
CA THR A 89 -18.27 -1.27 24.61
C THR A 89 -17.37 -0.25 25.31
N GLY A 90 -16.16 -0.02 24.78
CA GLY A 90 -15.20 0.94 25.32
C GLY A 90 -13.94 1.04 24.48
N TYR A 91 -13.06 1.96 24.86
CA TYR A 91 -11.80 2.22 24.18
C TYR A 91 -10.61 2.07 25.14
N PRO A 92 -9.48 1.50 24.66
CA PRO A 92 -9.32 0.89 23.35
C PRO A 92 -9.91 -0.53 23.33
N THR A 93 -10.42 -0.95 22.17
CA THR A 93 -10.84 -2.35 21.91
C THR A 93 -10.09 -2.87 20.68
N PHE A 94 -9.51 -4.07 20.77
CA PHE A 94 -8.77 -4.72 19.69
C PHE A 94 -9.58 -5.86 19.10
N MET A 95 -10.25 -5.60 17.97
CA MET A 95 -10.97 -6.64 17.24
C MET A 95 -10.04 -7.31 16.23
N VAL A 96 -9.84 -8.62 16.34
CA VAL A 96 -9.15 -9.41 15.31
C VAL A 96 -10.20 -10.04 14.42
N ASN A 97 -10.28 -9.59 13.17
CA ASN A 97 -11.41 -9.83 12.27
C ASN A 97 -12.71 -9.39 12.94
N ASN A 98 -13.53 -10.33 13.44
CA ASN A 98 -14.77 -10.04 14.17
C ASN A 98 -14.80 -10.64 15.58
N THR A 99 -13.63 -11.01 16.11
CA THR A 99 -13.46 -11.59 17.44
C THR A 99 -12.69 -10.62 18.31
N ASP A 100 -13.11 -10.46 19.56
CA ASP A 100 -12.37 -9.66 20.54
C ASP A 100 -11.01 -10.31 20.81
N GLY A 101 -9.93 -9.57 20.54
CA GLY A 101 -8.55 -9.99 20.74
C GLY A 101 -8.06 -9.81 22.17
N GLY A 102 -8.83 -9.14 23.02
CA GLY A 102 -8.49 -8.87 24.41
C GLY A 102 -7.41 -7.78 24.57
N PHE A 103 -6.71 -7.86 25.71
CA PHE A 103 -5.88 -6.75 26.23
C PHE A 103 -4.38 -7.03 26.25
N ILE A 104 -3.94 -8.15 25.67
CA ILE A 104 -2.52 -8.56 25.63
C ILE A 104 -2.19 -9.25 24.29
N LEU A 105 -0.93 -9.18 23.87
CA LEU A 105 -0.48 -9.71 22.57
C LEU A 105 -0.82 -11.19 22.38
N SER A 106 -0.64 -12.03 23.40
CA SER A 106 -0.90 -13.48 23.29
C SER A 106 -2.36 -13.80 23.01
N SER A 107 -3.31 -13.02 23.54
CA SER A 107 -4.73 -13.18 23.26
C SER A 107 -5.06 -12.80 21.81
N VAL A 108 -4.46 -11.73 21.30
CA VAL A 108 -4.62 -11.29 19.90
C VAL A 108 -4.00 -12.33 18.95
N GLN A 109 -2.82 -12.86 19.29
CA GLN A 109 -2.13 -13.94 18.57
C GLN A 109 -2.97 -15.21 18.46
N ASN A 110 -3.65 -15.59 19.54
CA ASN A 110 -4.54 -16.76 19.55
C ASN A 110 -5.67 -16.65 18.52
N VAL A 111 -6.01 -15.44 18.08
CA VAL A 111 -7.02 -15.24 17.04
C VAL A 111 -6.42 -15.20 15.63
N TYR A 112 -5.34 -14.46 15.37
CA TYR A 112 -4.81 -14.36 13.99
C TYR A 112 -3.88 -15.51 13.57
N ASN A 113 -3.16 -16.15 14.49
CA ASN A 113 -2.25 -17.25 14.11
C ASN A 113 -2.99 -18.44 13.46
N PRO A 114 -4.14 -18.90 13.98
CA PRO A 114 -4.91 -19.98 13.32
C PRO A 114 -5.44 -19.60 11.94
N VAL A 115 -5.78 -18.31 11.73
CA VAL A 115 -6.24 -17.83 10.42
C VAL A 115 -5.11 -17.95 9.40
N TYR A 116 -3.90 -17.53 9.75
CA TYR A 116 -2.74 -17.56 8.84
C TYR A 116 -2.37 -18.97 8.35
N THR A 117 -2.58 -20.00 9.19
CA THR A 117 -2.29 -21.40 8.82
C THR A 117 -3.43 -22.08 8.06
N THR A 118 -4.60 -21.44 7.97
CA THR A 118 -5.77 -21.99 7.27
C THR A 118 -5.74 -21.57 5.80
N ALA A 119 -5.99 -22.52 4.90
CA ALA A 119 -6.11 -22.22 3.47
C ALA A 119 -7.31 -21.28 3.22
N PRO A 120 -7.14 -20.16 2.49
CA PRO A 120 -8.22 -19.21 2.27
C PRO A 120 -9.29 -19.79 1.34
N VAL A 121 -10.56 -19.52 1.66
CA VAL A 121 -11.68 -19.75 0.71
C VAL A 121 -11.62 -18.74 -0.43
N VAL A 122 -11.21 -17.51 -0.12
CA VAL A 122 -11.16 -16.38 -1.07
C VAL A 122 -10.02 -15.44 -0.68
N SER A 123 -9.32 -14.86 -1.66
CA SER A 123 -8.25 -13.89 -1.45
C SER A 123 -8.43 -12.63 -2.30
N PRO A 124 -8.12 -11.44 -1.76
CA PRO A 124 -8.02 -10.21 -2.53
C PRO A 124 -6.60 -9.93 -3.00
N ALA A 125 -6.50 -9.16 -4.08
CA ALA A 125 -5.34 -8.39 -4.48
C ALA A 125 -5.79 -6.99 -4.87
N GLY A 126 -4.87 -6.03 -4.78
CA GLY A 126 -5.15 -4.63 -5.10
C GLY A 126 -3.92 -3.94 -5.65
N VAL A 127 -4.12 -3.09 -6.64
CA VAL A 127 -3.12 -2.15 -7.12
C VAL A 127 -3.73 -0.76 -7.14
N TYR A 128 -3.06 0.20 -6.51
CA TYR A 128 -3.53 1.58 -6.44
C TYR A 128 -2.51 2.59 -6.95
N THR A 129 -3.00 3.70 -7.49
CA THR A 129 -2.21 4.85 -7.91
C THR A 129 -2.67 6.10 -7.19
N ILE A 130 -1.75 7.02 -6.94
CA ILE A 130 -2.07 8.38 -6.49
C ILE A 130 -1.68 9.34 -7.62
N ALA A 131 -2.66 10.06 -8.16
CA ALA A 131 -2.43 11.09 -9.17
C ALA A 131 -3.47 12.20 -9.02
N ASN A 132 -3.08 13.45 -9.22
CA ASN A 132 -3.99 14.60 -9.18
C ASN A 132 -4.87 14.63 -7.91
N ASN A 133 -4.26 14.42 -6.74
CA ASN A 133 -4.96 14.38 -5.45
C ASN A 133 -6.06 13.30 -5.33
N LYS A 134 -5.96 12.24 -6.14
CA LYS A 134 -6.93 11.15 -6.18
C LYS A 134 -6.24 9.80 -6.09
N ILE A 135 -6.77 8.94 -5.24
CA ILE A 135 -6.41 7.53 -5.13
C ILE A 135 -7.34 6.76 -6.06
N THR A 136 -6.77 5.94 -6.95
CA THR A 136 -7.51 4.99 -7.78
C THR A 136 -7.02 3.59 -7.47
N LEU A 137 -7.91 2.69 -7.08
CA LEU A 137 -7.60 1.30 -6.74
C LEU A 137 -8.34 0.37 -7.69
N ASN A 138 -7.64 -0.64 -8.19
CA ASN A 138 -8.23 -1.76 -8.89
C ASN A 138 -7.96 -3.04 -8.11
N THR A 139 -9.02 -3.81 -7.84
CA THR A 139 -8.96 -5.03 -7.07
C THR A 139 -9.25 -6.24 -7.94
N LYS A 140 -8.66 -7.36 -7.55
CA LYS A 140 -9.00 -8.69 -8.05
C LYS A 140 -9.28 -9.58 -6.85
N THR A 141 -10.37 -10.32 -6.91
CA THR A 141 -10.75 -11.31 -5.90
C THR A 141 -10.78 -12.68 -6.55
N LYS A 142 -10.21 -13.69 -5.92
CA LYS A 142 -10.26 -15.08 -6.38
C LYS A 142 -10.77 -16.00 -5.29
N PHE A 143 -11.77 -16.82 -5.62
CA PHE A 143 -12.25 -17.91 -4.79
C PHE A 143 -11.44 -19.18 -5.08
N TRP A 144 -10.89 -19.83 -4.07
CA TRP A 144 -10.03 -21.01 -4.21
C TRP A 144 -10.81 -22.31 -4.10
N SER A 145 -11.97 -22.28 -3.45
CA SER A 145 -12.84 -23.43 -3.23
C SER A 145 -14.29 -23.06 -3.51
N ASN A 146 -15.12 -24.09 -3.73
CA ASN A 146 -16.56 -23.91 -3.83
C ASN A 146 -17.10 -23.35 -2.50
N THR A 147 -17.93 -22.33 -2.55
CA THR A 147 -18.57 -21.75 -1.37
C THR A 147 -19.95 -21.20 -1.70
N THR A 148 -20.71 -20.81 -0.69
CA THR A 148 -21.98 -20.09 -0.85
C THR A 148 -22.04 -18.99 0.20
N GLY A 149 -22.52 -17.82 -0.21
CA GLY A 149 -22.73 -16.70 0.70
C GLY A 149 -22.79 -15.36 -0.02
N ASP A 150 -22.94 -14.31 0.79
CA ASP A 150 -22.99 -12.94 0.33
C ASP A 150 -21.63 -12.29 0.57
N TYR A 151 -20.81 -12.22 -0.47
CA TYR A 151 -19.46 -11.70 -0.37
C TYR A 151 -19.36 -10.28 -0.93
N TYR A 152 -18.58 -9.45 -0.24
CA TYR A 152 -18.32 -8.06 -0.58
C TYR A 152 -16.82 -7.79 -0.54
N VAL A 153 -16.37 -6.82 -1.33
CA VAL A 153 -15.00 -6.30 -1.26
C VAL A 153 -15.05 -4.83 -0.90
N ALA A 154 -14.34 -4.47 0.16
CA ALA A 154 -14.15 -3.10 0.60
C ALA A 154 -12.71 -2.66 0.35
N ALA A 155 -12.56 -1.35 0.20
CA ALA A 155 -11.29 -0.69 0.04
C ALA A 155 -11.20 0.47 1.03
N TYR A 156 -10.13 0.49 1.81
CA TYR A 156 -9.90 1.49 2.85
C TYR A 156 -8.63 2.27 2.59
N VAL A 157 -8.69 3.58 2.77
CA VAL A 157 -7.50 4.43 2.88
C VAL A 157 -7.12 4.50 4.34
N VAL A 158 -5.85 4.26 4.61
CA VAL A 158 -5.23 4.25 5.93
C VAL A 158 -4.02 5.16 5.87
N GLU A 159 -3.80 5.98 6.88
CA GLU A 159 -2.64 6.87 6.97
C GLU A 159 -1.80 6.53 8.19
N ASP A 160 -0.53 6.21 7.97
CA ASP A 160 0.40 5.96 9.06
C ASP A 160 0.99 7.25 9.62
N SER A 161 1.48 7.22 10.86
CA SER A 161 2.25 8.28 11.51
C SER A 161 1.55 9.66 11.44
N VAL A 162 0.25 9.68 11.75
CA VAL A 162 -0.56 10.89 11.82
C VAL A 162 -0.22 11.65 13.08
N LEU A 163 0.33 12.86 12.95
CA LEU A 163 0.75 13.66 14.10
C LEU A 163 -0.45 14.32 14.78
N ALA A 164 -0.70 13.93 16.03
CA ALA A 164 -1.68 14.57 16.90
C ALA A 164 -1.32 14.33 18.38
N THR A 165 -2.00 15.02 19.29
CA THR A 165 -1.90 14.73 20.73
C THR A 165 -2.73 13.49 21.07
N GLN A 166 -2.21 12.65 21.97
CA GLN A 166 -2.92 11.49 22.52
C GLN A 166 -2.87 11.56 24.05
N ASN A 167 -4.02 11.43 24.71
CA ASN A 167 -4.06 11.30 26.16
C ASN A 167 -3.35 10.00 26.59
N GLY A 168 -2.45 10.08 27.57
CA GLY A 168 -1.51 9.01 27.92
C GLY A 168 -0.14 9.13 27.23
N GLN A 169 0.04 10.08 26.30
CA GLN A 169 1.31 10.35 25.60
C GLN A 169 1.77 11.80 25.80
N THR A 170 3.05 12.08 25.55
CA THR A 170 3.63 13.43 25.69
C THR A 170 3.83 14.10 24.33
N GLY A 171 3.23 15.28 24.14
CA GLY A 171 3.40 16.09 22.93
C GLY A 171 2.59 15.57 21.73
N MET A 172 3.07 15.88 20.52
CA MET A 172 2.51 15.33 19.29
C MET A 172 3.20 14.00 18.97
N VAL A 173 2.42 12.95 18.83
CA VAL A 173 2.89 11.59 18.52
C VAL A 173 2.30 11.11 17.19
N GLY A 174 3.03 10.24 16.50
CA GLY A 174 2.58 9.64 15.25
C GLY A 174 1.64 8.47 15.53
N HIS A 175 0.37 8.61 15.20
CA HIS A 175 -0.61 7.55 15.37
C HIS A 175 -0.47 6.48 14.28
N HIS A 176 -0.58 5.23 14.68
CA HIS A 176 -0.33 4.07 13.84
C HIS A 176 -1.48 3.74 12.91
N HIS A 177 -1.22 3.69 11.60
CA HIS A 177 -2.13 3.17 10.57
C HIS A 177 -3.62 3.55 10.77
N ILE A 178 -3.92 4.85 10.83
CA ILE A 178 -5.27 5.35 11.09
C ILE A 178 -6.16 5.23 9.86
N LEU A 179 -7.30 4.57 10.01
CA LEU A 179 -8.37 4.51 9.02
C LEU A 179 -8.86 5.92 8.72
N ARG A 180 -8.65 6.35 7.48
CA ARG A 180 -9.21 7.58 6.95
C ARG A 180 -10.60 7.41 6.40
N GLY A 181 -10.88 6.24 5.82
CA GLY A 181 -12.23 5.95 5.40
C GLY A 181 -12.37 4.87 4.34
N SER A 182 -13.63 4.56 4.05
CA SER A 182 -14.06 3.72 2.95
C SER A 182 -13.96 4.47 1.63
N MET A 183 -13.38 3.82 0.62
CA MET A 183 -13.37 4.30 -0.77
C MET A 183 -14.69 4.05 -1.51
N ASN A 184 -15.73 3.55 -0.83
CA ASN A 184 -17.04 3.38 -1.45
C ASN A 184 -17.72 4.75 -1.64
N THR A 185 -18.44 4.92 -2.74
CA THR A 185 -19.03 6.21 -3.11
C THR A 185 -20.10 6.70 -2.13
N ASP A 186 -20.79 5.78 -1.46
CA ASP A 186 -21.79 6.08 -0.43
C ASP A 186 -21.21 6.11 0.99
N LEU A 187 -19.86 6.06 1.10
CA LEU A 187 -19.11 5.97 2.36
C LEU A 187 -19.43 4.73 3.21
N SER A 188 -20.21 3.77 2.69
CA SER A 188 -20.42 2.50 3.38
C SER A 188 -19.09 1.77 3.56
N PRO A 189 -18.76 1.30 4.76
CA PRO A 189 -17.53 0.56 4.95
C PRO A 189 -17.55 -0.81 4.29
N TRP A 190 -18.70 -1.33 3.87
CA TRP A 190 -18.84 -2.70 3.38
C TRP A 190 -18.45 -2.86 1.91
N GLY A 191 -18.18 -1.76 1.22
CA GLY A 191 -17.72 -1.75 -0.16
C GLY A 191 -18.76 -2.24 -1.15
N GLN A 192 -18.29 -2.96 -2.18
CA GLN A 192 -19.12 -3.39 -3.30
C GLN A 192 -19.41 -4.89 -3.23
N ASN A 193 -20.63 -5.29 -3.61
CA ASN A 193 -21.00 -6.69 -3.72
C ASN A 193 -20.14 -7.41 -4.78
N LEU A 194 -19.59 -8.56 -4.42
CA LEU A 194 -18.91 -9.47 -5.35
C LEU A 194 -19.91 -10.48 -5.92
N VAL A 195 -20.66 -11.14 -5.03
CA VAL A 195 -21.57 -12.23 -5.36
C VAL A 195 -22.54 -12.48 -4.22
N ASN A 196 -23.75 -12.88 -4.55
CA ASN A 196 -24.75 -13.40 -3.62
C ASN A 196 -25.15 -14.82 -4.07
N GLY A 197 -24.87 -15.82 -3.24
CA GLY A 197 -25.18 -17.22 -3.52
C GLY A 197 -23.95 -18.08 -3.78
N SER A 198 -24.11 -19.12 -4.62
CA SER A 198 -23.07 -20.13 -4.84
C SER A 198 -21.95 -19.62 -5.75
N VAL A 199 -20.72 -19.98 -5.40
CA VAL A 199 -19.50 -19.60 -6.11
C VAL A 199 -18.66 -20.85 -6.33
N ASN A 200 -18.24 -21.07 -7.57
CA ASN A 200 -17.34 -22.17 -7.91
C ASN A 200 -15.88 -21.82 -7.58
N ALA A 201 -15.07 -22.83 -7.30
CA ALA A 201 -13.63 -22.71 -7.19
C ALA A 201 -13.04 -22.07 -8.46
N ASN A 202 -12.04 -21.24 -8.28
CA ASN A 202 -11.38 -20.41 -9.29
C ASN A 202 -12.22 -19.28 -9.90
N ALA A 203 -13.42 -19.01 -9.39
CA ALA A 203 -14.16 -17.80 -9.78
C ALA A 203 -13.35 -16.54 -9.42
N GLU A 204 -13.30 -15.59 -10.34
CA GLU A 204 -12.59 -14.32 -10.18
C GLU A 204 -13.53 -13.14 -10.42
N TYR A 205 -13.31 -12.06 -9.66
CA TYR A 205 -14.07 -10.82 -9.75
C TYR A 205 -13.10 -9.65 -9.71
N THR A 206 -13.44 -8.55 -10.40
CA THR A 206 -12.68 -7.30 -10.33
C THR A 206 -13.59 -6.16 -9.94
N LYS A 207 -13.08 -5.21 -9.14
CA LYS A 207 -13.77 -3.98 -8.76
C LYS A 207 -12.79 -2.81 -8.83
N ALA A 208 -13.33 -1.60 -8.94
CA ALA A 208 -12.55 -0.37 -8.93
C ALA A 208 -13.13 0.60 -7.90
N PHE A 209 -12.23 1.32 -7.24
CA PHE A 209 -12.55 2.32 -6.23
C PHE A 209 -11.77 3.59 -6.48
N THR A 210 -12.35 4.73 -6.13
CA THR A 210 -11.68 6.02 -6.19
C THR A 210 -12.00 6.83 -4.95
N MET A 211 -11.01 7.57 -4.43
CA MET A 211 -11.19 8.49 -3.33
C MET A 211 -10.31 9.73 -3.54
N ASP A 212 -10.86 10.92 -3.28
CA ASP A 212 -10.07 12.15 -3.23
C ASP A 212 -9.26 12.20 -1.93
N ILE A 213 -8.01 12.65 -2.01
CA ILE A 213 -7.16 12.83 -0.82
C ILE A 213 -7.63 14.10 -0.11
N ALA A 214 -8.11 13.96 1.12
CA ALA A 214 -8.58 15.10 1.89
C ALA A 214 -7.42 16.03 2.29
N GLN A 215 -7.74 17.30 2.56
CA GLN A 215 -6.75 18.26 3.02
C GLN A 215 -6.10 17.79 4.34
N GLY A 216 -4.77 17.88 4.42
CA GLY A 216 -4.00 17.49 5.59
C GLY A 216 -3.53 16.03 5.58
N TRP A 217 -4.04 15.18 4.69
CA TRP A 217 -3.51 13.84 4.50
C TRP A 217 -2.16 13.88 3.79
N VAL A 218 -1.23 13.08 4.26
CA VAL A 218 0.15 13.04 3.77
C VAL A 218 0.31 11.87 2.80
N ALA A 219 0.33 12.16 1.49
CA ALA A 219 0.25 11.14 0.44
C ALA A 219 1.28 9.99 0.53
N ASN A 220 2.51 10.26 0.97
CA ASN A 220 3.55 9.22 1.11
C ASN A 220 3.41 8.35 2.37
N LYS A 221 2.46 8.68 3.25
CA LYS A 221 2.07 7.90 4.43
C LYS A 221 0.73 7.17 4.22
N LEU A 222 0.11 7.33 3.06
CA LEU A 222 -1.13 6.66 2.71
C LEU A 222 -0.89 5.21 2.27
N GLU A 223 -1.77 4.36 2.74
CA GLU A 223 -1.83 2.94 2.47
C GLU A 223 -3.26 2.61 2.04
N VAL A 224 -3.41 1.61 1.17
CA VAL A 224 -4.72 1.14 0.74
C VAL A 224 -4.87 -0.33 1.09
N TYR A 225 -5.94 -0.67 1.79
CA TYR A 225 -6.25 -2.04 2.19
C TYR A 225 -7.50 -2.53 1.48
N VAL A 226 -7.44 -3.76 0.96
CA VAL A 226 -8.56 -4.48 0.37
C VAL A 226 -9.00 -5.55 1.35
N ILE A 227 -10.25 -5.50 1.80
CA ILE A 227 -10.81 -6.46 2.75
C ILE A 227 -12.03 -7.13 2.12
N ILE A 228 -12.07 -8.46 2.19
CA ILE A 228 -13.22 -9.25 1.76
C ILE A 228 -14.08 -9.54 2.99
N TYR A 229 -15.36 -9.23 2.86
CA TYR A 229 -16.37 -9.53 3.87
C TYR A 229 -17.33 -10.60 3.37
N LYS A 230 -17.79 -11.46 4.28
CA LYS A 230 -18.98 -12.28 4.13
C LYS A 230 -20.06 -11.72 5.02
N LYS A 231 -21.21 -11.36 4.44
CA LYS A 231 -22.36 -10.89 5.19
C LYS A 231 -23.11 -12.08 5.78
N GLU A 232 -23.37 -12.01 7.08
CA GLU A 232 -24.14 -13.00 7.85
C GLU A 232 -25.21 -12.26 8.67
N GLY A 233 -26.45 -12.31 8.21
CA GLY A 233 -27.53 -11.47 8.74
C GLY A 233 -27.23 -9.99 8.52
N THR A 234 -27.08 -9.23 9.60
CA THR A 234 -26.73 -7.80 9.58
C THR A 234 -25.23 -7.54 9.72
N THR A 235 -24.43 -8.57 10.04
CA THR A 235 -23.00 -8.42 10.34
C THR A 235 -22.14 -8.77 9.12
N TYR A 236 -21.11 -7.98 8.87
CA TYR A 236 -20.07 -8.25 7.87
C TYR A 236 -18.85 -8.86 8.56
N LYS A 237 -18.58 -10.13 8.27
CA LYS A 237 -17.45 -10.88 8.79
C LYS A 237 -16.24 -10.77 7.87
N VAL A 238 -15.09 -10.34 8.38
CA VAL A 238 -13.82 -10.34 7.64
C VAL A 238 -13.46 -11.77 7.29
N VAL A 239 -13.20 -12.02 6.01
CA VAL A 239 -12.79 -13.33 5.48
C VAL A 239 -11.29 -13.34 5.18
N ASN A 240 -10.80 -12.29 4.53
CA ASN A 240 -9.40 -12.16 4.16
C ASN A 240 -9.08 -10.71 3.81
N ALA A 241 -7.80 -10.34 3.83
CA ALA A 241 -7.34 -9.00 3.53
C ALA A 241 -6.01 -8.97 2.76
N LYS A 242 -5.76 -7.84 2.10
CA LYS A 242 -4.49 -7.55 1.44
C LYS A 242 -4.21 -6.05 1.48
N LYS A 243 -2.99 -5.66 1.85
CA LYS A 243 -2.47 -4.32 1.56
C LYS A 243 -2.24 -4.22 0.06
N ALA A 244 -2.95 -3.32 -0.61
CA ALA A 244 -2.78 -3.06 -2.02
C ALA A 244 -1.36 -2.54 -2.28
N SER A 245 -0.78 -2.97 -3.39
CA SER A 245 0.53 -2.48 -3.81
C SER A 245 0.36 -1.21 -4.62
N LEU A 246 1.35 -0.33 -4.59
CA LEU A 246 1.55 0.57 -5.72
C LEU A 246 1.82 -0.29 -6.97
N PRO A 247 1.50 0.18 -8.17
CA PRO A 247 1.82 -0.57 -9.37
C PRO A 247 3.33 -0.85 -9.34
N THR A 248 3.68 -2.14 -9.28
CA THR A 248 4.97 -2.60 -9.78
C THR A 248 4.87 -2.43 -11.28
N THR A 249 5.07 -1.20 -11.73
CA THR A 249 5.16 -0.93 -13.15
C THR A 249 6.22 -1.89 -13.68
N GLY A 250 5.92 -2.58 -14.78
CA GLY A 250 7.01 -2.81 -15.72
C GLY A 250 7.58 -1.41 -15.95
N ILE A 251 8.74 -1.14 -15.35
CA ILE A 251 9.52 0.10 -15.32
C ILE A 251 8.68 1.33 -15.74
N ALA A 252 8.01 1.98 -14.80
CA ALA A 252 7.57 3.35 -15.05
C ALA A 252 8.81 4.23 -15.04
N GLU A 253 9.12 4.76 -16.20
CA GLU A 253 10.15 5.78 -16.39
C GLU A 253 9.83 6.99 -15.53
N ILE A 254 10.85 7.59 -14.92
CA ILE A 254 10.70 8.82 -14.13
C ILE A 254 10.18 9.92 -15.06
N SER A 255 9.00 10.48 -14.76
CA SER A 255 8.38 11.51 -15.61
C SER A 255 9.30 12.71 -15.78
N GLY A 256 9.62 13.04 -17.03
CA GLY A 256 10.49 14.17 -17.36
C GLY A 256 11.99 13.91 -17.18
N LEU A 257 12.41 12.70 -16.79
CA LEU A 257 13.79 12.25 -16.85
C LEU A 257 14.12 11.79 -18.27
N LYS A 258 15.17 12.35 -18.87
CA LYS A 258 15.58 12.06 -20.25
C LYS A 258 17.09 11.96 -20.37
N GLY A 259 17.53 11.33 -21.45
CA GLY A 259 18.92 11.39 -21.88
C GLY A 259 19.89 10.79 -20.88
N VAL A 260 19.48 9.72 -20.19
CA VAL A 260 20.36 9.03 -19.24
C VAL A 260 21.54 8.43 -20.00
N LYS A 261 22.75 8.78 -19.56
CA LYS A 261 24.01 8.33 -20.14
C LYS A 261 24.94 7.92 -19.03
N LEU A 262 25.53 6.74 -19.17
CA LEU A 262 26.53 6.22 -18.24
C LEU A 262 27.90 6.13 -18.93
N PHE A 263 28.90 6.85 -18.43
CA PHE A 263 30.22 6.88 -19.04
C PHE A 263 31.38 7.07 -18.02
N PRO A 264 32.54 6.42 -18.23
CA PRO A 264 32.76 5.37 -19.21
C PRO A 264 31.97 4.08 -18.88
N ASN A 265 31.57 3.34 -19.90
CA ASN A 265 30.96 2.02 -19.78
C ASN A 265 31.49 1.13 -20.92
N PRO A 266 32.39 0.15 -20.66
CA PRO A 266 32.81 -0.35 -19.36
C PRO A 266 33.58 0.67 -18.49
N ALA A 267 33.33 0.65 -17.19
CA ALA A 267 34.03 1.48 -16.21
C ALA A 267 35.21 0.70 -15.59
N GLY A 268 36.35 1.37 -15.44
CA GLY A 268 37.49 0.85 -14.68
C GLY A 268 37.47 1.34 -13.23
N ARG A 269 38.61 1.27 -12.55
CA ARG A 269 38.76 1.62 -11.12
C ARG A 269 38.50 3.10 -10.79
N ASN A 270 38.49 3.98 -11.80
CA ASN A 270 38.34 5.42 -11.65
C ASN A 270 36.87 5.89 -11.55
N GLY A 271 35.90 4.98 -11.55
CA GLY A 271 34.48 5.31 -11.46
C GLY A 271 33.79 5.51 -12.81
N ALA A 272 32.47 5.69 -12.75
CA ALA A 272 31.62 6.09 -13.88
C ALA A 272 30.81 7.34 -13.50
N ASN A 273 30.32 8.09 -14.49
CA ASN A 273 29.37 9.17 -14.31
C ASN A 273 28.05 8.81 -14.98
N ILE A 274 26.96 8.99 -14.24
CA ILE A 274 25.62 8.97 -14.79
C ILE A 274 25.14 10.41 -15.00
N SER A 275 24.82 10.75 -16.24
CA SER A 275 24.28 12.04 -16.66
C SER A 275 22.82 11.87 -17.03
N PHE A 276 21.95 12.77 -16.59
CA PHE A 276 20.52 12.75 -16.90
C PHE A 276 19.95 14.17 -16.88
N ASP A 277 18.91 14.40 -17.69
CA ASP A 277 18.21 15.68 -17.79
C ASP A 277 16.84 15.59 -17.10
N LEU A 278 16.50 16.58 -16.28
CA LEU A 278 15.25 16.67 -15.55
C LEU A 278 14.40 17.85 -16.03
N ALA A 279 13.21 17.55 -16.55
CA ALA A 279 12.22 18.58 -16.90
C ALA A 279 11.69 19.35 -15.67
N LYS A 280 11.84 18.80 -14.46
CA LYS A 280 11.44 19.43 -13.19
C LYS A 280 12.37 18.97 -12.07
N ALA A 281 12.65 19.87 -11.13
CA ALA A 281 13.40 19.52 -9.92
C ALA A 281 12.71 18.37 -9.15
N SER A 282 13.48 17.35 -8.79
CA SER A 282 12.96 16.09 -8.25
C SER A 282 13.95 15.47 -7.25
N TYR A 283 13.42 14.87 -6.18
CA TYR A 283 14.21 14.04 -5.26
C TYR A 283 14.50 12.69 -5.92
N LEU A 284 15.78 12.35 -6.06
CA LEU A 284 16.21 11.06 -6.62
C LEU A 284 17.19 10.35 -5.70
N SER A 285 17.13 9.02 -5.65
CA SER A 285 18.16 8.15 -5.05
C SER A 285 18.68 7.15 -6.08
N ILE A 286 19.91 6.65 -5.91
CA ILE A 286 20.52 5.74 -6.89
C ILE A 286 21.10 4.53 -6.18
N ASN A 287 20.72 3.32 -6.61
CA ASN A 287 21.32 2.07 -6.15
C ASN A 287 22.07 1.37 -7.27
N VAL A 288 23.20 0.76 -6.94
CA VAL A 288 23.88 -0.21 -7.80
C VAL A 288 23.56 -1.60 -7.27
N THR A 289 23.07 -2.49 -8.14
CA THR A 289 22.75 -3.87 -7.80
C THR A 289 23.58 -4.85 -8.62
N ASP A 290 23.92 -6.00 -8.04
CA ASP A 290 24.52 -7.11 -8.79
C ASP A 290 23.48 -7.88 -9.61
N MET A 291 23.90 -8.90 -10.36
CA MET A 291 23.03 -9.71 -11.23
C MET A 291 21.95 -10.52 -10.47
N SER A 292 22.09 -10.69 -9.15
CA SER A 292 21.06 -11.33 -8.32
C SER A 292 20.05 -10.33 -7.74
N GLY A 293 20.20 -9.03 -8.06
CA GLY A 293 19.34 -7.95 -7.58
C GLY A 293 19.72 -7.43 -6.20
N ARG A 294 20.80 -7.93 -5.59
CA ARG A 294 21.29 -7.44 -4.30
C ARG A 294 21.93 -6.07 -4.48
N VAL A 295 21.53 -5.12 -3.62
CA VAL A 295 22.13 -3.77 -3.58
C VAL A 295 23.56 -3.87 -3.05
N VAL A 296 24.53 -3.49 -3.88
CA VAL A 296 25.97 -3.50 -3.55
C VAL A 296 26.49 -2.10 -3.20
N GLN A 297 25.77 -1.06 -3.59
CA GLN A 297 26.12 0.33 -3.30
C GLN A 297 24.89 1.22 -3.41
N THR A 298 24.80 2.23 -2.53
CA THR A 298 23.75 3.26 -2.56
C THR A 298 24.40 4.63 -2.60
N ILE A 299 23.97 5.47 -3.55
CA ILE A 299 24.26 6.90 -3.57
C ILE A 299 23.09 7.60 -2.87
N LYS A 300 23.39 8.29 -1.77
CA LYS A 300 22.38 8.95 -0.92
C LYS A 300 21.49 9.87 -1.75
N GLY A 301 20.18 9.75 -1.53
CA GLY A 301 19.19 10.57 -2.22
C GLY A 301 19.27 12.05 -1.85
N LYS A 302 18.95 12.91 -2.83
CA LYS A 302 18.88 14.36 -2.68
C LYS A 302 17.98 14.96 -3.76
N ASP A 303 17.62 16.22 -3.60
CA ASP A 303 16.97 17.00 -4.64
C ASP A 303 17.96 17.34 -5.76
N TYR A 304 17.56 17.03 -6.99
CA TYR A 304 18.25 17.42 -8.22
C TYR A 304 17.47 18.55 -8.88
N ALA A 305 18.21 19.55 -9.39
CA ALA A 305 17.61 20.68 -10.08
C ALA A 305 17.07 20.28 -11.46
N THR A 306 16.22 21.11 -12.05
CA THR A 306 15.86 20.99 -13.46
C THR A 306 17.08 21.19 -14.36
N GLY A 307 17.11 20.52 -15.51
CA GLY A 307 18.22 20.50 -16.44
C GLY A 307 19.15 19.30 -16.24
N VAL A 308 20.35 19.41 -16.81
CA VAL A 308 21.35 18.33 -16.81
C VAL A 308 22.02 18.20 -15.45
N ASN A 309 21.98 16.99 -14.90
CA ASN A 309 22.62 16.60 -13.66
C ASN A 309 23.66 15.51 -13.95
N ASN A 310 24.73 15.48 -13.15
CA ASN A 310 25.77 14.45 -13.23
C ASN A 310 26.03 13.88 -11.84
N VAL A 311 26.07 12.55 -11.74
CA VAL A 311 26.36 11.84 -10.48
C VAL A 311 27.53 10.89 -10.71
N PHE A 312 28.53 11.01 -9.85
CA PHE A 312 29.67 10.11 -9.84
C PHE A 312 29.33 8.79 -9.13
N ILE A 313 29.69 7.68 -9.74
CA ILE A 313 29.52 6.32 -9.25
C ILE A 313 30.91 5.75 -8.97
N PRO A 314 31.34 5.68 -7.69
CA PRO A 314 32.56 4.98 -7.31
C PRO A 314 32.48 3.49 -7.69
N THR A 315 33.49 2.97 -8.37
CA THR A 315 33.57 1.56 -8.83
C THR A 315 34.77 0.81 -8.24
N SER A 316 35.59 1.46 -7.41
CA SER A 316 36.84 0.90 -6.87
C SER A 316 36.63 -0.35 -6.00
N MET A 317 35.46 -0.47 -5.39
CA MET A 317 35.08 -1.60 -4.52
C MET A 317 34.23 -2.66 -5.24
N LEU A 318 33.92 -2.45 -6.53
CA LEU A 318 33.15 -3.39 -7.34
C LEU A 318 34.10 -4.35 -8.07
N MET A 319 33.72 -5.62 -8.15
CA MET A 319 34.48 -6.60 -8.94
C MET A 319 34.16 -6.44 -10.43
N SER A 320 35.03 -6.94 -11.31
CA SER A 320 34.71 -7.00 -12.74
C SER A 320 33.45 -7.83 -12.98
N GLY A 321 32.49 -7.30 -13.74
CA GLY A 321 31.17 -7.91 -13.91
C GLY A 321 30.10 -6.94 -14.37
N ALA A 322 28.88 -7.45 -14.53
CA ALA A 322 27.70 -6.66 -14.90
C ALA A 322 26.90 -6.28 -13.65
N TYR A 323 26.47 -5.02 -13.62
CA TYR A 323 25.66 -4.41 -12.57
C TYR A 323 24.51 -3.63 -13.19
N SER A 324 23.48 -3.34 -12.39
CA SER A 324 22.40 -2.41 -12.76
C SER A 324 22.46 -1.18 -11.87
N ILE A 325 22.43 0.00 -12.48
CA ILE A 325 22.18 1.27 -11.80
C ILE A 325 20.69 1.53 -11.87
N ASN A 326 20.07 1.70 -10.70
CA ASN A 326 18.66 1.97 -10.56
C ASN A 326 18.49 3.37 -9.97
N ILE A 327 18.01 4.33 -10.76
CA ILE A 327 17.65 5.67 -10.31
C ILE A 327 16.19 5.64 -9.86
N TYR A 328 15.89 5.96 -8.61
CA TYR A 328 14.54 6.01 -8.08
C TYR A 328 14.10 7.47 -7.98
N GLY A 329 12.95 7.79 -8.56
CA GLY A 329 12.21 9.02 -8.34
C GLY A 329 10.86 8.75 -7.68
N ASN A 330 10.15 9.82 -7.32
CA ASN A 330 8.83 9.71 -6.68
C ASN A 330 7.78 9.01 -7.55
N GLU A 331 7.97 9.03 -8.87
CA GLU A 331 6.99 8.55 -9.86
C GLU A 331 7.46 7.29 -10.62
N GLY A 332 8.70 6.83 -10.42
CA GLY A 332 9.26 5.77 -11.25
C GLY A 332 10.71 5.39 -10.95
N VAL A 333 11.24 4.48 -11.75
CA VAL A 333 12.63 4.01 -11.71
C VAL A 333 13.23 4.00 -13.11
N GLN A 334 14.48 4.44 -13.26
CA GLN A 334 15.29 4.27 -14.47
C GLN A 334 16.37 3.22 -14.23
N HIS A 335 16.60 2.35 -15.21
CA HIS A 335 17.65 1.32 -15.15
C HIS A 335 18.73 1.56 -16.21
N GLU A 336 19.99 1.48 -15.82
CA GLU A 336 21.14 1.51 -16.73
C GLU A 336 22.12 0.38 -16.41
N ALA A 337 22.55 -0.33 -17.45
CA ALA A 337 23.55 -1.38 -17.29
C ALA A 337 24.95 -0.77 -17.07
N LEU A 338 25.63 -1.16 -16.01
CA LEU A 338 27.03 -0.80 -15.72
C LEU A 338 27.90 -2.04 -15.87
N ILE A 339 28.87 -1.99 -16.78
CA ILE A 339 29.89 -3.03 -16.93
C ILE A 339 31.17 -2.55 -16.25
N ILE A 340 31.73 -3.35 -15.35
CA ILE A 340 33.01 -3.08 -14.68
C ILE A 340 34.12 -3.94 -15.31
N ASN A 341 35.24 -3.31 -15.66
CA ASN A 341 36.46 -3.98 -16.13
C ASN A 341 37.68 -3.39 -15.39
N ASN A 342 38.05 -4.03 -14.27
CA ASN A 342 39.07 -3.60 -13.30
C ASN A 342 40.39 -4.37 -13.39
#